data_AF-X0B8T2-F1
#
_entry.id   AF-X0B8T2-F1
#
_cell.length_a   1.000
_cell.length_b   1.000
_cell.length_c   1.000
_cell.angle_alpha   90.00
_cell.angle_beta   90.00
_cell.angle_gamma   90.00
#
_symmetry.space_group_name_H-M   'P 1'
#
loop_
_entity.id
_entity.type
_entity.pdbx_description
1 polymer ?
#
loop_
_entity_poly.entity_id
_entity_poly.type
_entity_poly.pdbx_seq_one_letter_code
_entity_poly.pdbx_strand_id
1 'polypeptide(L)'
;MGIWIVLRSPVPKTSAFVNAVLAALWATGYGLLINAIEPTILIPCTKRRWGNDRGILVCGLYKTLLAAGGTGLLSSIAMVVVDITAARRLKLGIRGSKEREKLLSKDGGETEYAPVWAGQSITPVGLEPMRDE
;
A
#
# COMPACT_ATOMS: atom_id res chain seq x y z
N MET A 1 5.56 -14.75 25.97
CA MET A 1 6.26 -15.10 24.72
C MET A 1 5.82 -14.10 23.65
N GLY A 2 6.57 -13.01 23.49
CA GLY A 2 6.25 -11.98 22.50
C GLY A 2 6.77 -12.40 21.14
N ILE A 3 5.87 -12.71 20.21
CA ILE A 3 6.22 -12.90 18.80
C ILE A 3 6.56 -11.51 18.26
N TRP A 4 7.84 -11.17 18.24
CA TRP A 4 8.35 -10.03 17.50
C TRP A 4 8.28 -10.38 16.02
N ILE A 5 7.14 -10.08 15.39
CA ILE A 5 7.03 -10.13 13.94
C ILE A 5 7.95 -9.01 13.42
N VAL A 6 9.18 -9.36 13.08
CA VAL A 6 10.06 -8.49 12.32
C VAL A 6 9.41 -8.36 10.94
N LEU A 7 8.51 -7.39 10.78
CA LEU A 7 7.96 -7.01 9.48
C LEU A 7 9.13 -6.46 8.66
N ARG A 8 9.86 -7.37 8.01
CA ARG A 8 10.78 -6.99 6.94
C ARG A 8 9.88 -6.52 5.81
N SER A 9 9.89 -5.21 5.58
CA SER A 9 9.10 -4.57 4.52
C SER A 9 9.29 -5.36 3.22
N PRO A 10 8.20 -5.87 2.61
CA PRO A 10 8.33 -6.66 1.40
C PRO A 10 9.01 -5.80 0.34
N VAL A 11 9.91 -6.43 -0.41
CA VAL A 11 10.56 -5.79 -1.56
C VAL A 11 9.45 -5.19 -2.43
N PRO A 12 9.54 -3.90 -2.82
CA PRO A 12 8.43 -3.18 -3.45
C PRO A 12 7.90 -3.83 -4.73
N LYS A 13 8.72 -4.70 -5.36
CA LYS A 13 8.35 -5.47 -6.54
C LYS A 13 7.42 -6.65 -6.23
N THR A 14 7.62 -7.36 -5.12
CA THR A 14 6.82 -8.53 -4.76
C THR A 14 5.44 -8.13 -4.26
N SER A 15 5.37 -7.06 -3.45
CA SER A 15 4.10 -6.47 -3.00
C SER A 15 3.23 -6.04 -4.19
N ALA A 16 3.81 -5.28 -5.12
CA ALA A 16 3.11 -4.82 -6.31
C ALA A 16 2.60 -5.97 -7.19
N PHE A 17 3.39 -7.04 -7.35
CA PHE A 17 2.97 -8.21 -8.12
C PHE A 17 1.79 -8.94 -7.47
N VAL A 18 1.88 -9.22 -6.17
CA VAL A 18 0.83 -9.92 -5.42
C VAL A 18 -0.46 -9.11 -5.43
N ASN A 19 -0.38 -7.81 -5.16
CA ASN A 19 -1.56 -6.93 -5.18
C ASN A 19 -2.16 -6.79 -6.58
N ALA A 20 -1.35 -6.80 -7.65
CA ALA A 20 -1.85 -6.80 -9.02
C ALA A 20 -2.60 -8.10 -9.37
N VAL A 21 -2.06 -9.26 -8.98
CA VAL A 21 -2.75 -10.56 -9.16
C VAL A 21 -4.04 -10.59 -8.37
N LEU A 22 -4.01 -10.12 -7.12
CA LEU A 22 -5.20 -10.05 -6.26
C LEU A 22 -6.26 -9.13 -6.87
N ALA A 23 -5.88 -7.97 -7.39
CA ALA A 23 -6.79 -7.06 -8.08
C ALA A 23 -7.40 -7.68 -9.34
N ALA A 24 -6.63 -8.45 -10.12
CA ALA A 24 -7.14 -9.18 -11.27
C ALA A 24 -8.16 -10.24 -10.87
N LEU A 25 -7.86 -11.03 -9.83
CA LEU A 25 -8.80 -12.04 -9.30
C LEU A 25 -10.08 -11.40 -8.78
N TRP A 26 -9.99 -10.27 -8.08
CA TRP A 26 -11.16 -9.50 -7.65
C TRP A 26 -11.98 -9.01 -8.84
N ALA A 27 -11.34 -8.45 -9.86
CA ALA A 27 -12.03 -7.96 -11.05
C ALA A 27 -12.75 -9.08 -11.80
N THR A 28 -12.09 -10.24 -11.97
CA THR A 28 -12.69 -11.41 -12.61
C THR A 28 -13.86 -11.96 -11.79
N GLY A 29 -13.68 -12.18 -10.49
CA GLY A 29 -14.73 -12.68 -9.62
C GLY A 29 -15.95 -11.75 -9.57
N TYR A 30 -15.71 -10.44 -9.46
CA TYR A 30 -16.78 -9.45 -9.46
C TYR A 30 -17.48 -9.33 -10.82
N GLY A 31 -16.74 -9.43 -11.92
CA GLY A 31 -17.30 -9.45 -13.27
C GLY A 31 -18.19 -10.68 -13.52
N LEU A 32 -17.74 -11.87 -13.10
CA LEU A 32 -18.56 -13.08 -13.14
C LEU A 32 -19.82 -12.95 -12.29
N LEU A 33 -19.72 -12.34 -11.10
CA LEU A 33 -20.88 -12.07 -10.25
C LEU A 33 -21.87 -11.17 -10.98
N ILE A 34 -21.44 -10.00 -11.50
CA ILE A 34 -22.31 -9.08 -12.25
C ILE A 34 -23.00 -9.80 -13.39
N ASN A 35 -22.28 -10.60 -14.18
CA ASN A 35 -22.83 -11.35 -15.30
C ASN A 35 -23.90 -12.37 -14.84
N ALA A 36 -23.69 -13.04 -13.70
CA ALA A 36 -24.64 -13.99 -13.16
C ALA A 36 -25.94 -13.34 -12.64
N ILE A 37 -25.86 -12.10 -12.15
CA ILE A 37 -27.00 -11.39 -11.54
C ILE A 37 -27.51 -10.21 -12.37
N GLU A 38 -27.01 -10.02 -13.58
CA GLU A 38 -27.36 -8.93 -14.52
C GLU A 38 -28.88 -8.65 -14.59
N PRO A 39 -29.76 -9.65 -14.80
CA PRO A 39 -31.19 -9.39 -14.90
C PRO A 39 -31.82 -8.95 -13.58
N THR A 40 -31.18 -9.22 -12.43
CA THR A 40 -31.73 -8.96 -11.10
C THR A 40 -31.28 -7.64 -10.46
N ILE A 41 -30.18 -7.04 -10.92
CA ILE A 41 -29.61 -5.81 -10.32
C ILE A 41 -30.60 -4.63 -10.36
N LEU A 42 -31.29 -4.46 -11.48
CA LEU A 42 -32.21 -3.34 -11.73
C LEU A 42 -33.62 -3.58 -11.21
N ILE A 43 -33.94 -4.81 -10.78
CA ILE A 43 -35.29 -5.18 -10.36
C ILE A 43 -35.45 -4.90 -8.84
N PRO A 44 -36.55 -4.27 -8.41
CA PRO A 44 -36.84 -4.09 -6.99
C PRO A 44 -37.24 -5.42 -6.32
N CYS A 45 -36.71 -5.66 -5.11
CA CYS A 45 -37.00 -6.85 -4.31
C CYS A 45 -38.42 -6.76 -3.73
N THR A 46 -39.42 -7.22 -4.49
CA THR A 46 -40.84 -7.16 -4.12
C THR A 46 -41.51 -8.51 -4.30
N LYS A 47 -42.55 -8.80 -3.50
CA LYS A 47 -43.34 -10.05 -3.64
C LYS A 47 -43.90 -10.23 -5.04
N ARG A 48 -44.27 -9.15 -5.73
CA ARG A 48 -44.80 -9.18 -7.10
C ARG A 48 -43.80 -9.74 -8.12
N ARG A 49 -42.50 -9.52 -7.90
CA ARG A 49 -41.43 -9.96 -8.82
C ARG A 49 -40.77 -11.27 -8.40
N TRP A 50 -40.70 -11.55 -7.09
CA TRP A 50 -39.98 -12.69 -6.53
C TRP A 50 -40.92 -13.77 -5.95
N GLY A 51 -42.23 -13.57 -5.99
CA GLY A 51 -43.29 -14.53 -5.65
C GLY A 51 -43.47 -14.82 -4.16
N ASN A 52 -42.40 -14.87 -3.38
CA ASN A 52 -42.42 -15.24 -1.97
C ASN A 52 -41.36 -14.49 -1.14
N ASP A 53 -41.44 -14.62 0.18
CA ASP A 53 -40.51 -13.98 1.12
C ASP A 53 -39.07 -14.49 0.98
N ARG A 54 -38.88 -15.77 0.64
CA ARG A 54 -37.54 -16.33 0.40
C ARG A 54 -36.85 -15.73 -0.82
N GLY A 55 -37.59 -15.44 -1.88
CA GLY A 55 -37.09 -14.78 -3.08
C GLY A 55 -36.64 -13.35 -2.79
N ILE A 56 -37.37 -12.63 -1.94
CA ILE A 56 -36.96 -11.28 -1.50
C ILE A 56 -35.62 -11.34 -0.74
N LEU A 57 -35.45 -12.34 0.15
CA LEU A 57 -34.17 -12.56 0.85
C LEU A 57 -33.01 -12.82 -0.13
N VAL A 58 -33.22 -13.67 -1.14
CA VAL A 58 -32.21 -13.94 -2.19
C VAL A 58 -31.86 -12.68 -2.98
N CYS A 59 -32.87 -11.87 -3.35
CA CYS A 59 -32.67 -10.58 -4.00
C CYS A 59 -31.81 -9.62 -3.16
N GLY A 60 -32.10 -9.54 -1.86
CA GLY A 60 -31.30 -8.77 -0.90
C GLY A 60 -29.87 -9.26 -0.84
N LEU A 61 -29.67 -10.57 -0.76
CA LEU A 61 -28.35 -11.20 -0.72
C LEU A 61 -27.52 -10.88 -1.97
N TYR A 62 -28.11 -10.94 -3.17
CA TYR A 62 -27.38 -10.56 -4.39
C TYR A 62 -26.96 -9.10 -4.40
N LYS A 63 -27.80 -8.19 -3.88
CA LYS A 63 -27.44 -6.78 -3.75
C LYS A 63 -26.36 -6.53 -2.70
N THR A 64 -26.37 -7.26 -1.59
CA THR A 64 -25.29 -7.15 -0.58
C THR A 64 -23.98 -7.71 -1.12
N LEU A 65 -24.00 -8.83 -1.84
CA LEU A 65 -22.81 -9.37 -2.51
C LEU A 65 -22.26 -8.40 -3.56
N LEU A 66 -23.13 -7.73 -4.32
CA LEU A 66 -22.71 -6.71 -5.28
C LEU A 66 -22.02 -5.54 -4.56
N ALA A 67 -22.60 -5.02 -3.48
CA ALA A 67 -21.99 -3.94 -2.71
C ALA A 67 -20.65 -4.34 -2.08
N ALA A 68 -20.60 -5.51 -1.43
CA ALA A 68 -19.39 -6.02 -0.80
C ALA A 68 -18.29 -6.37 -1.82
N GLY A 69 -18.67 -6.92 -2.97
CA GLY A 69 -17.76 -7.18 -4.09
C GLY A 69 -17.16 -5.87 -4.64
N GLY A 70 -18.00 -4.85 -4.80
CA GLY A 70 -17.56 -3.53 -5.25
C GLY A 70 -16.58 -2.86 -4.28
N THR A 71 -16.82 -2.93 -2.97
CA THR A 71 -15.88 -2.39 -1.97
C THR A 71 -14.56 -3.15 -1.94
N GLY A 72 -14.59 -4.48 -2.07
CA GLY A 72 -13.38 -5.31 -2.20
C GLY A 72 -12.55 -4.96 -3.44
N LEU A 73 -13.22 -4.73 -4.58
CA LEU A 73 -12.55 -4.30 -5.81
C LEU A 73 -11.94 -2.90 -5.66
N LEU A 74 -12.68 -1.93 -5.10
CA LEU A 74 -12.17 -0.58 -4.85
C LEU A 74 -10.96 -0.59 -3.91
N SER A 75 -11.01 -1.40 -2.85
CA SER A 75 -9.88 -1.58 -1.94
C SER A 75 -8.65 -2.16 -2.64
N SER A 76 -8.85 -3.15 -3.52
CA SER A 76 -7.77 -3.75 -4.31
C SER A 76 -7.15 -2.76 -5.29
N ILE A 77 -7.95 -1.91 -5.94
CA ILE A 77 -7.46 -0.84 -6.80
C ILE A 77 -6.62 0.16 -5.97
N ALA A 78 -7.10 0.54 -4.78
CA ALA A 78 -6.37 1.43 -3.90
C ALA A 78 -4.99 0.86 -3.50
N MET A 79 -4.90 -0.45 -3.21
CA MET A 79 -3.62 -1.12 -2.97
C MET A 79 -2.65 -0.95 -4.15
N VAL A 80 -3.10 -1.21 -5.38
CA VAL A 80 -2.26 -1.07 -6.58
C VAL A 80 -1.80 0.38 -6.77
N VAL A 81 -2.67 1.35 -6.51
CA VAL A 81 -2.31 2.78 -6.58
C VAL A 81 -1.22 3.13 -5.55
N VAL A 82 -1.34 2.62 -4.33
CA VAL A 82 -0.32 2.79 -3.28
C VAL A 82 1.02 2.17 -3.73
N ASP A 83 1.02 0.98 -4.30
CA ASP A 83 2.24 0.34 -4.80
C ASP A 83 2.91 1.17 -5.91
N ILE A 84 2.13 1.70 -6.86
CA ILE A 84 2.64 2.54 -7.96
C ILE A 84 3.23 3.84 -7.41
N THR A 85 2.54 4.49 -6.48
CA THR A 85 3.03 5.75 -5.87
C THR A 85 4.29 5.50 -5.06
N ALA A 86 4.37 4.43 -4.28
CA ALA A 86 5.57 4.03 -3.56
C ALA A 86 6.75 3.74 -4.52
N ALA A 87 6.51 3.00 -5.60
CA ALA A 87 7.52 2.72 -6.62
C ALA A 87 8.05 4.00 -7.30
N ARG A 88 7.17 4.98 -7.57
CA ARG A 88 7.57 6.29 -8.11
C ARG A 88 8.44 7.07 -7.13
N ARG A 89 8.06 7.11 -5.85
CA ARG A 89 8.84 7.81 -4.80
C ARG A 89 10.24 7.20 -4.64
N LEU A 90 10.34 5.87 -4.64
CA LEU A 90 11.62 5.17 -4.57
C LEU A 90 12.53 5.46 -5.77
N LYS A 91 11.99 5.46 -7.00
CA LYS A 91 12.75 5.81 -8.20
C LYS A 91 13.31 7.24 -8.14
N LEU A 92 12.51 8.20 -7.67
CA LEU A 92 12.94 9.59 -7.50
C LEU A 92 14.04 9.71 -6.43
N GLY A 93 13.90 9.00 -5.30
CA GLY A 93 14.92 8.95 -4.25
C GLY A 93 16.27 8.39 -4.75
N ILE A 94 16.25 7.27 -5.49
CA ILE A 94 17.47 6.68 -6.06
C ILE A 94 18.13 7.63 -7.07
N ARG A 95 17.34 8.32 -7.91
CA ARG A 95 17.88 9.31 -8.85
C ARG A 95 18.54 10.48 -8.13
N GLY A 96 17.89 11.02 -7.10
CA GLY A 96 18.47 12.06 -6.25
C GLY A 96 19.75 11.62 -5.53
N SER A 97 19.79 10.38 -5.03
CA SER A 97 20.98 9.80 -4.41
C SER A 97 22.16 9.71 -5.38
N LYS A 98 21.94 9.21 -6.59
CA LYS A 98 23.00 9.12 -7.62
C LYS A 98 23.53 10.48 -8.04
N GLU A 99 22.65 11.48 -8.17
CA GLU A 99 23.08 12.84 -8.50
C GLU A 99 23.90 13.45 -7.35
N ARG A 100 23.51 13.24 -6.08
CA ARG A 100 24.33 13.66 -4.93
C ARG A 100 25.70 12.98 -4.89
N GLU A 101 25.77 11.68 -5.18
CA GLU A 101 27.03 10.95 -5.22
C GLU A 101 27.98 11.49 -6.31
N LYS A 102 27.46 11.84 -7.49
CA LYS A 102 28.24 12.50 -8.54
C LYS A 102 28.75 13.88 -8.12
N LEU A 103 27.92 14.67 -7.45
CA LEU A 103 28.34 15.99 -6.94
C LEU A 103 29.46 15.84 -5.91
N LEU A 104 29.30 14.93 -4.95
CA LEU A 104 30.33 14.61 -3.96
C LEU A 104 31.63 14.11 -4.60
N SER A 105 31.55 13.25 -5.63
CA SER A 105 32.73 12.78 -6.36
C SER A 105 33.41 13.87 -7.18
N LYS A 106 32.66 14.87 -7.67
CA LYS A 106 33.19 15.99 -8.44
C LYS A 106 33.87 17.02 -7.54
N ASP A 107 33.32 17.27 -6.35
CA ASP A 107 33.94 18.09 -5.32
C ASP A 107 35.18 17.41 -4.71
N GLY A 108 35.21 16.07 -4.63
CA GLY A 108 36.37 15.30 -4.15
C GLY A 108 37.66 15.41 -4.98
N GLY A 109 37.64 16.15 -6.09
CA GLY A 109 38.82 16.46 -6.89
C GLY A 109 39.60 17.70 -6.44
N GLU A 110 39.06 18.55 -5.55
CA GLU A 110 39.72 19.83 -5.22
C GLU A 110 39.65 20.26 -3.74
N THR A 111 39.22 19.42 -2.80
CA THR A 111 39.55 19.65 -1.37
C THR A 111 39.36 18.40 -0.54
N GLU A 112 40.32 18.16 0.34
CA GLU A 112 40.27 17.20 1.43
C GLU A 112 39.18 17.59 2.42
N TYR A 113 37.96 17.07 2.25
CA TYR A 113 36.91 17.18 3.26
C TYR A 113 37.05 16.05 4.26
N ALA A 114 37.66 16.33 5.40
CA ALA A 114 37.50 15.48 6.58
C ALA A 114 35.99 15.43 6.93
N PRO A 115 35.38 14.26 7.14
CA PRO A 115 34.00 14.20 7.59
C PRO A 115 33.87 14.90 8.95
N VAL A 116 32.89 15.82 9.09
CA VAL A 116 32.56 16.55 10.32
C VAL A 116 32.34 15.63 11.54
N TRP A 117 32.13 14.34 11.32
CA TRP A 117 31.97 13.32 12.35
C TRP A 117 33.29 12.84 12.99
N ALA A 118 34.46 13.26 12.49
CA ALA A 118 35.75 12.85 13.05
C ALA A 118 36.04 13.43 14.45
N GLY A 119 35.19 14.34 14.96
CA GLY A 119 35.29 14.91 16.30
C GLY A 119 34.10 14.61 17.23
N GLN A 120 33.07 13.91 16.77
CA GLN A 120 31.89 13.64 17.62
C GLN A 120 32.15 12.41 18.48
N SER A 121 32.97 12.57 19.51
CA SER A 121 32.92 11.66 20.65
C SER A 121 31.48 11.62 21.15
N ILE A 122 30.90 10.42 21.13
CA ILE A 122 29.59 10.10 21.67
C ILE A 122 29.62 10.30 23.19
N THR A 123 29.50 11.54 23.65
CA THR A 123 29.04 11.79 25.02
C THR A 123 27.52 11.71 25.01
N PRO A 124 26.91 10.75 25.74
CA PRO A 124 25.46 10.73 25.88
C PRO A 124 24.99 12.02 26.55
N VAL A 125 23.96 12.64 25.99
CA VAL A 125 23.26 13.81 26.54
C VAL A 125 22.68 13.39 27.90
N GLY A 126 23.36 13.72 29.01
CA GLY A 126 22.85 13.35 30.33
C GLY A 126 23.79 13.40 31.54
N LEU A 127 25.03 13.88 31.44
CA LEU A 127 25.84 14.22 32.62
C LEU A 127 26.66 15.48 32.36
N GLU A 128 26.09 16.65 32.69
CA GLU A 128 26.91 17.83 32.99
C GLU A 128 27.32 17.77 34.47
N PRO A 129 28.61 17.59 34.82
CA PRO A 129 29.10 18.00 36.12
C PRO A 129 29.24 19.53 36.13
N MET A 130 28.72 20.14 37.21
CA MET A 130 28.89 21.55 37.53
C MET A 130 30.35 21.98 37.33
N ARG A 131 30.55 23.02 36.50
CA ARG A 131 31.84 23.67 36.35
C ARG A 131 31.96 24.71 37.47
N ASP A 132 32.73 24.35 38.48
CA ASP A 132 33.29 25.28 39.45
C ASP A 132 34.46 26.03 38.80
N GLU A 133 34.61 27.30 39.22
CA GLU A 133 35.61 28.32 38.85
C GLU A 133 35.31 29.24 37.66
#